data_AF-A0A7C2M1Y2-F1
#
_entry.id   AF-A0A7C2M1Y2-F1
#
_cell.length_a   1.000
_cell.length_b   1.000
_cell.length_c   1.000
_cell.angle_alpha   90.00
_cell.angle_beta   90.00
_cell.angle_gamma   90.00
#
_symmetry.space_group_name_H-M   'P 1'
#
loop_
_entity.id
_entity.type
_entity.pdbx_description
1 polymer ?
#
loop_
_entity_poly.entity_id
_entity_poly.type
_entity_poly.pdbx_seq_one_letter_code
_entity_poly.pdbx_strand_id
1 'polypeptide(L)'
;VDYILLAITQITVVFILSLIMALIFERPAIHLFYSADIWWSIVITGIFATALAFYMQNRFQRHSTATKTAIIFSGEPIFAAMFAYMLLGETVGVIAWVGGLLIIFGMAISQKEEKN
;
A
#
# COMPACT_ATOMS: atom_id res chain seq x y z
N VAL A 1 -19.16 11.37 -3.49
CA VAL A 1 -18.13 12.09 -2.70
C VAL A 1 -16.88 12.26 -3.53
N ASP A 2 -16.43 13.48 -3.82
CA ASP A 2 -15.20 13.75 -4.58
C ASP A 2 -14.02 12.86 -4.12
N TYR A 3 -13.36 12.20 -5.07
CA TYR A 3 -12.27 11.26 -4.77
C TYR A 3 -11.00 11.96 -4.31
N ILE A 4 -10.81 13.22 -4.72
CA ILE A 4 -9.71 14.05 -4.25
C ILE A 4 -9.94 14.38 -2.77
N LEU A 5 -11.16 14.78 -2.41
CA LEU A 5 -11.53 15.01 -1.02
C LEU A 5 -11.35 13.75 -0.17
N LEU A 6 -11.77 12.58 -0.67
CA LEU A 6 -11.57 11.31 0.03
C LEU A 6 -10.09 11.00 0.27
N ALA A 7 -9.24 11.17 -0.73
CA ALA A 7 -7.80 10.95 -0.61
C ALA A 7 -7.17 11.92 0.41
N ILE A 8 -7.51 13.20 0.35
CA ILE A 8 -7.04 14.21 1.31
C ILE A 8 -7.48 13.85 2.73
N THR A 9 -8.74 13.46 2.92
CA THR A 9 -9.25 13.06 4.24
C THR A 9 -8.51 11.83 4.77
N GLN A 10 -8.33 10.79 3.96
CA GLN A 10 -7.59 9.58 4.36
C GLN A 10 -6.16 9.90 4.80
N ILE A 11 -5.42 10.65 3.97
CA ILE A 11 -4.02 11.02 4.26
C ILE A 11 -3.94 11.91 5.50
N THR A 12 -4.87 12.86 5.65
CA THR A 12 -4.91 13.76 6.81
C THR A 12 -5.20 12.99 8.10
N VAL A 13 -6.17 12.07 8.07
CA VAL A 13 -6.51 11.24 9.24
C VAL A 13 -5.31 10.38 9.64
N VAL A 14 -4.67 9.71 8.68
CA VAL A 14 -3.46 8.89 8.95
C VAL A 14 -2.34 9.76 9.50
N PHE A 15 -2.10 10.94 8.93
CA PHE A 15 -1.08 11.87 9.42
C PHE A 15 -1.32 12.28 10.88
N ILE A 16 -2.53 12.73 11.21
CA ILE A 16 -2.87 13.18 12.57
C ILE A 16 -2.73 12.02 13.57
N LEU A 17 -3.30 10.85 13.25
CA LEU A 17 -3.25 9.70 14.16
C LEU A 17 -1.82 9.20 14.34
N SER A 18 -1.04 9.10 13.26
CA SER A 18 0.36 8.69 13.33
C SER A 18 1.21 9.68 14.12
N LEU A 19 0.96 10.99 13.95
CA LEU A 19 1.64 12.03 14.71
C LEU A 19 1.32 11.95 16.21
N ILE A 20 0.04 11.76 16.57
CA ILE A 20 -0.36 11.58 17.97
C ILE A 20 0.35 10.36 18.58
N MET A 21 0.36 9.23 17.88
CA MET A 21 1.04 8.03 18.36
C MET A 21 2.55 8.24 18.49
N ALA A 22 3.19 8.88 17.52
CA ALA A 22 4.61 9.21 17.58
C ALA A 22 4.94 10.10 18.79
N LEU A 23 4.10 11.09 19.11
CA LEU A 23 4.30 11.97 20.27
C LEU A 23 4.12 11.26 21.62
N ILE A 24 3.30 10.20 21.68
CA ILE A 24 3.05 9.43 22.91
C ILE A 24 4.13 8.38 23.14
N PHE A 25 4.53 7.64 22.09
CA PHE A 25 5.37 6.45 22.21
C PHE A 25 6.83 6.68 21.85
N GLU A 26 7.11 7.62 20.95
CA GLU A 26 8.47 7.92 20.52
C GLU A 26 8.97 9.23 21.15
N ARG A 27 10.29 9.41 21.18
CA ARG A 27 10.89 10.73 21.46
C ARG A 27 11.23 11.34 20.11
N PRO A 28 10.41 12.24 19.56
CA PRO A 28 10.62 12.75 18.21
C PRO A 28 11.91 13.56 18.18
N ALA A 29 12.98 12.93 17.72
CA ALA A 29 14.23 13.59 17.51
C ALA A 29 14.19 14.21 16.11
N ILE A 30 13.78 15.48 16.03
CA ILE A 30 13.80 16.25 14.79
C ILE A 30 15.26 16.60 14.48
N HIS A 31 15.98 15.64 13.93
CA HIS A 31 17.31 15.87 13.40
C HIS A 31 17.17 16.37 11.96
N LEU A 32 17.34 17.67 11.74
CA LEU A 32 17.34 18.24 10.38
C LEU A 32 18.55 17.76 9.54
N PHE A 33 19.54 17.13 10.18
CA PHE A 33 20.77 16.62 9.57
C PHE A 33 20.73 15.10 9.30
N TYR A 34 19.58 14.55 8.91
CA TYR A 34 19.53 13.18 8.40
C TYR A 34 20.29 13.06 7.06
N SER A 35 20.81 11.86 6.80
CA SER A 35 21.46 11.54 5.52
C SER A 35 20.50 11.74 4.35
N ALA A 36 21.03 12.10 3.18
CA ALA A 36 20.22 12.34 1.97
C ALA A 36 19.30 11.15 1.62
N ASP A 37 19.73 9.92 1.93
CA ASP A 37 18.97 8.69 1.70
C ASP A 37 17.65 8.62 2.51
N ILE A 38 17.64 9.18 3.73
CA ILE A 38 16.44 9.21 4.58
C ILE A 38 15.41 10.16 3.98
N TRP A 39 15.85 11.36 3.56
CA TRP A 39 14.99 12.32 2.88
C TRP A 39 14.43 11.75 1.59
N TRP A 40 15.26 11.04 0.82
CA TRP A 40 14.83 10.37 -0.40
C TRP A 40 13.76 9.30 -0.12
N SER A 41 13.96 8.50 0.93
CA SER A 41 13.00 7.49 1.37
C SER A 41 11.66 8.10 1.80
N ILE A 42 11.68 9.22 2.54
CA ILE A 42 10.47 9.97 2.94
C ILE A 42 9.71 10.49 1.70
N VAL A 43 10.42 11.08 0.73
CA VAL A 43 9.81 11.62 -0.48
C VAL A 43 9.19 10.51 -1.32
N ILE A 44 9.91 9.39 -1.53
CA ILE A 44 9.41 8.25 -2.30
C ILE A 44 8.16 7.66 -1.64
N THR A 45 8.23 7.38 -0.34
CA THR A 45 7.13 6.71 0.38
C THR A 45 5.92 7.62 0.57
N GLY A 46 6.14 8.90 0.89
CA GLY A 46 5.07 9.87 1.09
C GLY A 46 4.36 10.27 -0.21
N ILE A 47 5.12 10.61 -1.26
CA ILE A 47 4.54 11.11 -2.51
C ILE A 47 4.07 9.96 -3.40
N PHE A 48 4.97 9.03 -3.73
CA PHE A 48 4.67 7.99 -4.72
C PHE A 48 3.91 6.83 -4.10
N ALA A 49 4.42 6.25 -3.02
CA ALA A 49 3.79 5.08 -2.41
C ALA A 49 2.47 5.42 -1.68
N THR A 50 2.30 6.65 -1.20
CA THR A 50 1.09 7.06 -0.46
C THR A 50 0.21 7.99 -1.29
N ALA A 51 0.60 9.26 -1.47
CA ALA A 51 -0.31 10.26 -2.04
C ALA A 51 -0.81 9.90 -3.45
N LEU A 52 0.11 9.52 -4.34
CA LEU A 52 -0.23 9.12 -5.70
C LEU A 52 -1.01 7.81 -5.74
N ALA A 53 -0.61 6.81 -4.94
CA ALA A 53 -1.28 5.52 -4.88
C ALA A 53 -2.74 5.66 -4.42
N PHE A 54 -3.00 6.39 -3.33
CA PHE A 54 -4.35 6.64 -2.81
C PHE A 54 -5.19 7.51 -3.77
N TYR A 55 -4.57 8.48 -4.44
CA TYR A 55 -5.25 9.24 -5.49
C TYR A 55 -5.72 8.34 -6.63
N MET A 56 -4.83 7.49 -7.17
CA MET A 56 -5.16 6.55 -8.25
C MET A 56 -6.20 5.52 -7.79
N GLN A 57 -6.02 4.94 -6.60
CA GLN A 57 -6.96 4.02 -5.97
C GLN A 57 -8.36 4.63 -5.91
N ASN A 58 -8.52 5.81 -5.29
CA ASN A 58 -9.83 6.43 -5.14
C ASN A 58 -10.43 6.87 -6.49
N ARG A 59 -9.60 7.29 -7.46
CA ARG A 59 -10.04 7.67 -8.80
C ARG A 59 -10.59 6.47 -9.58
N PHE A 60 -9.89 5.34 -9.59
CA PHE A 60 -10.28 4.16 -10.38
C PHE A 60 -11.32 3.29 -9.67
N GLN A 61 -11.31 3.24 -8.34
CA GLN A 61 -12.35 2.55 -7.56
C GLN A 61 -13.76 3.01 -7.90
N ARG A 62 -13.95 4.30 -8.18
CA ARG A 62 -15.25 4.85 -8.60
C ARG A 62 -15.79 4.28 -9.91
N HIS A 63 -14.92 3.71 -10.74
CA HIS A 63 -15.28 3.12 -12.02
C HIS A 63 -15.34 1.58 -11.96
N SER A 64 -15.15 1.00 -10.77
CA SER A 64 -15.10 -0.44 -10.55
C SER A 64 -16.05 -0.85 -9.42
N THR A 65 -16.33 -2.14 -9.28
CA THR A 65 -17.07 -2.67 -8.14
C THR A 65 -16.12 -2.82 -6.93
N ALA A 66 -16.68 -2.79 -5.73
CA ALA A 66 -15.90 -3.05 -4.51
C ALA A 66 -15.23 -4.43 -4.58
N THR A 67 -15.93 -5.45 -5.09
CA THR A 67 -15.42 -6.81 -5.28
C THR A 67 -14.23 -6.86 -6.24
N LYS A 68 -14.36 -6.30 -7.46
CA LYS A 68 -13.24 -6.26 -8.42
C LYS A 68 -12.03 -5.54 -7.88
N THR A 69 -12.26 -4.41 -7.21
CA THR A 69 -11.17 -3.64 -6.60
C THR A 69 -10.48 -4.43 -5.49
N ALA A 70 -11.25 -5.09 -4.62
CA ALA A 70 -10.70 -5.94 -3.56
C ALA A 70 -9.86 -7.09 -4.12
N ILE A 71 -10.32 -7.73 -5.21
CA ILE A 71 -9.55 -8.77 -5.92
C ILE A 71 -8.23 -8.17 -6.44
N ILE A 72 -8.27 -7.01 -7.10
CA ILE A 72 -7.05 -6.34 -7.61
C ILE A 72 -6.06 -6.05 -6.47
N PHE A 73 -6.52 -5.51 -5.34
CA PHE A 73 -5.63 -5.23 -4.19
C PHE A 73 -5.15 -6.47 -3.47
N SER A 74 -5.93 -7.56 -3.48
CA SER A 74 -5.43 -8.84 -2.99
C SER A 74 -4.28 -9.39 -3.83
N GLY A 75 -4.06 -8.88 -5.05
CA GLY A 75 -2.86 -9.16 -5.85
C GLY A 75 -1.61 -8.37 -5.47
N GLU A 76 -1.72 -7.29 -4.68
CA GLU A 76 -0.59 -6.47 -4.23
C GLU A 76 0.57 -7.26 -3.61
N PRO A 77 0.34 -8.27 -2.73
CA PRO A 77 1.41 -9.06 -2.13
C PRO A 77 2.26 -9.82 -3.16
N ILE A 78 1.70 -10.19 -4.31
CA ILE A 78 2.44 -10.87 -5.39
C ILE A 78 3.44 -9.90 -6.01
N PHE A 79 3.00 -8.66 -6.30
CA PHE A 79 3.88 -7.62 -6.81
C PHE A 79 4.93 -7.21 -5.76
N ALA A 80 4.53 -7.08 -4.50
CA ALA A 80 5.45 -6.80 -3.41
C ALA A 80 6.55 -7.88 -3.30
N ALA A 81 6.20 -9.16 -3.33
CA ALA A 81 7.16 -10.27 -3.31
C ALA A 81 8.07 -10.28 -4.55
N MET A 82 7.50 -10.00 -5.74
CA MET A 82 8.27 -9.90 -6.99
C MET A 82 9.29 -8.76 -6.92
N PHE A 83 8.88 -7.57 -6.47
CA PHE A 83 9.78 -6.44 -6.33
C PHE A 83 10.80 -6.63 -5.21
N ALA A 84 10.45 -7.29 -4.10
CA ALA A 84 11.40 -7.64 -3.05
C ALA A 84 12.51 -8.57 -3.59
N TYR A 85 12.14 -9.59 -4.38
CA TYR A 85 13.13 -10.45 -5.04
C TYR A 85 13.99 -9.67 -6.04
N MET A 86 13.39 -8.84 -6.90
CA MET A 86 14.11 -8.16 -7.99
C MET A 86 14.96 -6.97 -7.53
N LEU A 87 14.47 -6.17 -6.58
CA LEU A 87 15.12 -4.91 -6.15
C LEU A 87 15.95 -5.07 -4.89
N LEU A 88 15.50 -5.90 -3.93
CA LEU A 88 16.20 -6.12 -2.66
C LEU A 88 17.04 -7.41 -2.68
N GLY A 89 16.87 -8.28 -3.68
CA GLY A 89 17.57 -9.56 -3.77
C GLY A 89 17.10 -10.58 -2.73
N GLU A 90 15.92 -10.38 -2.13
CA GLU A 90 15.39 -11.27 -1.10
C GLU A 90 15.01 -12.63 -1.70
N THR A 91 15.51 -13.72 -1.13
CA THR A 91 15.15 -15.07 -1.60
C THR A 91 13.74 -15.43 -1.14
N VAL A 92 12.87 -15.76 -2.10
CA VAL A 92 11.50 -16.20 -1.83
C VAL A 92 11.53 -17.61 -1.23
N GLY A 93 11.38 -17.70 0.08
CA GLY A 93 11.29 -18.97 0.81
C GLY A 93 10.02 -19.76 0.47
N VAL A 94 10.00 -21.04 0.85
CA VAL A 94 8.87 -21.95 0.58
C VAL A 94 7.54 -21.41 1.13
N ILE A 95 7.57 -20.76 2.28
CA ILE A 95 6.37 -20.16 2.90
C ILE A 95 5.79 -19.05 2.02
N ALA A 96 6.64 -18.19 1.45
CA ALA A 96 6.20 -17.10 0.57
C ALA A 96 5.61 -17.66 -0.75
N TRP A 97 6.17 -18.75 -1.27
CA TRP A 97 5.58 -19.46 -2.41
C TRP A 97 4.19 -20.02 -2.11
N VAL A 98 4.02 -20.70 -0.97
CA VAL A 98 2.71 -21.23 -0.56
C VAL A 98 1.71 -20.10 -0.34
N GLY A 99 2.11 -19.01 0.33
CA GLY A 99 1.28 -17.83 0.53
C GLY A 99 0.85 -17.18 -0.79
N GLY A 100 1.80 -17.00 -1.72
CA GLY A 100 1.53 -16.47 -3.06
C GLY A 100 0.53 -17.32 -3.85
N LEU A 101 0.68 -18.65 -3.82
CA LEU A 101 -0.28 -19.57 -4.45
C LEU A 101 -1.68 -19.46 -3.82
N LEU A 102 -1.77 -19.42 -2.49
CA LEU A 102 -3.05 -19.26 -1.80
C LEU A 102 -3.77 -17.96 -2.20
N ILE A 103 -3.02 -16.86 -2.32
CA ILE A 103 -3.55 -15.57 -2.78
C ILE A 103 -4.10 -15.69 -4.21
N ILE A 104 -3.35 -16.30 -5.14
CA ILE A 104 -3.79 -16.52 -6.53
C ILE A 104 -5.07 -17.37 -6.57
N PHE A 105 -5.13 -18.46 -5.81
CA PHE A 105 -6.32 -19.32 -5.75
C PHE A 105 -7.53 -18.57 -5.17
N GLY A 106 -7.35 -17.81 -4.09
CA GLY A 106 -8.41 -16.99 -3.49
C GLY A 106 -8.98 -15.98 -4.50
N MET A 107 -8.11 -15.29 -5.24
CA MET A 107 -8.52 -14.37 -6.29
C MET A 107 -9.31 -15.07 -7.41
N ALA A 108 -8.84 -16.22 -7.88
CA ALA A 108 -9.52 -16.98 -8.94
C ALA A 108 -10.92 -17.44 -8.53
N ILE A 109 -11.10 -17.87 -7.27
CA ILE A 109 -12.41 -18.26 -6.71
C ILE A 109 -13.33 -17.03 -6.62
N SER A 110 -12.84 -15.93 -6.05
CA SER A 110 -13.63 -14.71 -5.87
C SER A 110 -14.11 -14.10 -7.20
N GLN A 111 -13.26 -14.12 -8.23
CA GLN A 111 -13.64 -13.65 -9.56
C GLN A 111 -14.74 -14.52 -10.19
N LYS A 112 -14.71 -15.84 -9.95
CA LYS A 112 -15.72 -16.76 -10.50
C LYS A 112 -17.09 -16.54 -9.87
N GLU A 113 -17.15 -16.18 -8.60
CA GLU A 113 -18.41 -15.89 -7.89
C GLU A 113 -19.08 -14.61 -8.41
N GLU A 114 -18.31 -13.58 -8.78
CA GLU A 114 -18.87 -12.34 -9.36
C GLU A 114 -19.50 -12.53 -10.75
N LYS A 115 -19.09 -13.59 -11.48
CA LYS A 115 -19.55 -13.83 -12.85
C LYS A 115 -20.80 -14.73 -12.93
N ASN A 116 -21.26 -15.30 -11.82
CA ASN A 116 -22.50 -16.09 -11.72
C ASN A 116 -23.62 -15.24 -11.09
#